data_AF-A0AAU4LJC0-F1
#
_entry.id   AF-A0AAU4LJC0-F1
#
_cell.length_a   1.000
_cell.length_b   1.000
_cell.length_c   1.000
_cell.angle_alpha   90.00
_cell.angle_beta   90.00
_cell.angle_gamma   90.00
#
_symmetry.space_group_name_H-M   'P 1'
#
loop_
_entity.id
_entity.type
_entity.pdbx_description
1 polymer ?
#
loop_
_entity_poly.entity_id
_entity_poly.type
_entity_poly.pdbx_seq_one_letter_code
_entity_poly.pdbx_strand_id
1 'polypeptide(L)' 'MKPAQDSPDAAETIRRARFRELPKRIRLEEMVEERAATVQDPARDTYNAHQWLVRYCL' A
#
# COMPACT_ATOMS: atom_id res chain seq x y z
N MET A 1 -11.06 -26.16 -47.57
CA MET A 1 -10.37 -26.70 -46.38
C MET A 1 -10.84 -25.87 -45.19
N LYS A 2 -11.57 -26.48 -44.24
CA LYS A 2 -12.14 -25.79 -43.06
C LYS A 2 -11.11 -25.96 -41.93
N PRO A 3 -10.65 -24.90 -41.23
CA PRO A 3 -9.70 -25.12 -40.14
C PRO A 3 -10.41 -25.90 -39.03
N ALA A 4 -9.72 -26.91 -38.49
CA ALA A 4 -10.17 -27.64 -37.33
C ALA A 4 -10.31 -26.65 -36.17
N GLN A 5 -11.44 -26.68 -35.47
CA GLN A 5 -11.59 -25.96 -34.21
C GLN A 5 -10.69 -26.64 -33.17
N ASP A 6 -9.52 -26.05 -32.91
CA ASP A 6 -8.69 -26.43 -31.77
C ASP A 6 -9.48 -26.14 -30.49
N SER A 7 -9.92 -27.22 -29.82
CA SER A 7 -10.49 -27.11 -28.49
C SER A 7 -9.38 -26.67 -27.53
N PRO A 8 -9.63 -25.68 -26.66
CA PRO A 8 -8.60 -25.16 -25.78
C PRO A 8 -8.14 -26.26 -24.81
N ASP A 9 -6.82 -26.44 -24.72
CA ASP A 9 -6.21 -27.37 -23.76
C ASP A 9 -6.54 -26.95 -22.31
N ALA A 10 -6.47 -27.91 -21.38
CA ALA A 10 -6.78 -27.67 -19.96
C ALA A 10 -5.97 -26.50 -19.37
N ALA A 11 -4.70 -26.35 -19.78
CA ALA A 11 -3.88 -25.25 -19.34
C ALA A 11 -4.36 -23.88 -19.87
N GLU A 12 -4.88 -23.83 -21.10
CA GLU A 12 -5.48 -22.61 -21.66
C GLU A 12 -6.76 -22.22 -20.92
N THR A 13 -7.60 -23.22 -20.59
CA THR A 13 -8.82 -23.01 -19.81
C THR A 13 -8.52 -22.41 -18.45
N ILE A 14 -7.48 -22.89 -17.75
CA ILE A 14 -7.05 -22.35 -16.46
C ILE A 14 -6.54 -20.91 -16.60
N ARG A 15 -5.76 -20.61 -17.64
CA ARG A 15 -5.25 -19.24 -17.87
C ARG A 15 -6.38 -18.26 -18.15
N ARG A 16 -7.33 -18.64 -19.02
CA ARG A 16 -8.53 -17.83 -19.28
C ARG A 16 -9.33 -17.62 -18.01
N ALA A 17 -9.54 -18.65 -17.19
CA ALA A 17 -10.28 -18.50 -15.93
C ALA A 17 -9.62 -17.48 -14.97
N ARG A 18 -8.27 -17.45 -14.90
CA ARG A 18 -7.50 -16.53 -14.04
C ARG A 18 -7.46 -15.09 -14.57
N PHE A 19 -7.36 -14.93 -15.88
CA PHE A 19 -7.13 -13.63 -16.54
C PHE A 19 -8.29 -13.23 -17.47
N ARG A 20 -9.51 -13.68 -17.16
CA ARG A 20 -10.71 -13.42 -17.99
C ARG A 20 -11.11 -11.95 -18.03
N GLU A 21 -10.73 -11.20 -17.00
CA GLU A 21 -11.22 -9.85 -16.76
C GLU A 21 -10.04 -8.90 -16.55
N LEU A 22 -10.14 -7.73 -17.18
CA LEU A 22 -9.17 -6.68 -17.01
C LEU A 22 -9.33 -6.09 -15.60
N PRO A 23 -8.23 -5.84 -14.86
CA PRO A 23 -8.30 -5.11 -13.61
C PRO A 23 -8.98 -3.75 -13.80
N LYS A 24 -9.68 -3.30 -12.76
CA LYS A 24 -10.27 -1.97 -12.77
C LYS A 24 -9.18 -0.92 -12.96
N ARG A 25 -9.54 0.17 -13.64
CA ARG A 25 -8.66 1.33 -13.76
C ARG A 25 -8.37 1.88 -12.37
N ILE A 26 -7.08 1.97 -12.02
CA ILE A 26 -6.60 2.58 -10.79
C ILE A 26 -6.65 4.10 -10.95
N ARG A 27 -7.24 4.81 -9.99
CA ARG A 27 -7.23 6.28 -9.99
C ARG A 27 -5.91 6.80 -9.42
N LEU A 28 -5.55 8.04 -9.75
CA LEU A 28 -4.28 8.61 -9.29
C LEU A 28 -4.22 8.67 -7.75
N GLU A 29 -5.35 8.91 -7.10
CA GLU A 29 -5.47 8.98 -5.65
C GLU A 29 -5.20 7.62 -4.98
N GLU A 30 -5.48 6.51 -5.68
CA GLU A 30 -5.21 5.16 -5.19
C GLU A 30 -3.75 4.73 -5.40
N MET A 31 -2.97 5.52 -6.17
CA MET A 31 -1.56 5.28 -6.41
C MET A 31 -0.65 5.94 -5.36
N VAL A 32 -1.21 6.74 -4.45
CA VAL A 32 -0.45 7.48 -3.44
C VAL A 32 -0.83 7.02 -2.04
N GLU A 33 0.16 6.93 -1.15
CA GLU A 33 -0.04 6.65 0.27
C GLU A 33 0.40 7.87 1.08
N GLU A 34 -0.48 8.37 1.95
CA GLU A 34 -0.13 9.43 2.88
C GLU A 34 0.54 8.83 4.12
N ARG A 35 1.81 9.17 4.32
CA ARG A 35 2.59 8.77 5.50
C ARG A 35 3.21 9.99 6.16
N ALA A 36 3.15 10.03 7.49
CA ALA A 36 3.83 11.06 8.27
C ALA A 36 5.33 11.07 7.94
N ALA A 37 5.88 12.26 7.69
CA ALA A 37 7.30 12.43 7.33
C ALA A 37 8.26 11.94 8.44
N THR A 38 7.82 11.94 9.70
CA THR A 38 8.60 11.43 10.83
C THR A 38 7.65 10.89 11.89
N VAL A 39 8.08 9.85 12.61
CA VAL A 39 7.39 9.38 13.82
C VAL A 39 7.45 10.52 14.85
N GLN A 40 6.30 10.95 15.36
CA GLN A 40 6.28 11.99 16.40
C GLN A 40 7.04 11.49 17.62
N ASP A 41 7.93 12.32 18.16
CA ASP A 41 8.65 12.01 19.40
C ASP A 41 7.66 11.84 20.56
N PRO A 42 7.61 10.68 21.24
CA PRO A 42 6.71 10.47 22.37
C PRO A 42 6.94 11.45 23.53
N ALA A 43 8.14 12.03 23.65
CA ALA A 43 8.45 13.02 24.67
C ALA A 43 8.01 14.45 24.28
N ARG A 44 7.58 14.68 23.03
CA ARG A 44 7.21 16.01 22.52
C ARG A 44 6.21 16.73 23.40
N ASP A 45 5.22 16.00 23.91
CA ASP A 45 4.13 16.55 24.71
C ASP A 45 4.31 16.32 26.22
N THR A 46 5.45 15.76 26.64
CA THR A 46 5.76 15.50 28.06
C THR A 46 6.58 16.65 28.64
N TYR A 47 5.92 17.77 28.94
CA TYR A 47 6.56 18.87 29.66
C TYR A 47 6.82 18.50 31.13
N ASN A 48 8.05 18.66 31.60
CA ASN A 48 8.43 18.47 33.01
C ASN A 48 9.10 19.73 33.58
N ALA A 49 8.37 20.46 34.42
CA ALA A 49 8.85 21.69 35.05
C ALA A 49 10.08 21.48 35.95
N HIS A 50 10.22 20.31 36.58
CA HIS A 50 11.36 20.01 37.45
C HIS A 50 12.68 19.92 36.67
N GLN A 51 12.66 19.40 35.43
CA GLN A 51 13.85 19.38 34.59
C GLN A 51 14.32 20.79 34.22
N TRP A 52 13.40 21.72 34.00
CA TRP A 52 13.72 23.12 33.72
C TRP A 52 14.37 23.79 34.94
N LEU A 53 13.81 23.56 36.15
CA LEU A 53 14.35 24.11 37.38
C LEU A 53 15.78 23.62 37.69
N VAL A 54 16.06 22.32 37.50
CA VAL A 54 17.41 21.76 37.72
C VAL A 54 18.43 22.36 36.74
N ARG A 55 18.04 22.64 35.50
CA ARG A 55 18.97 23.12 34.46
C ARG A 55 19.28 24.61 34.55
N TYR A 56 18.39 25.41 35.13
CA TYR A 56 18.48 26.88 35.09
C TYR A 56 18.46 27.57 36.46
N CYS A 57 18.17 26.87 37.55
CA CYS A 57 18.02 27.46 38.88
C CYS A 57 18.95 26.88 39.96
N LEU A 58 19.96 26.09 39.57
CA LEU A 58 21.05 25.63 40.44
C LEU A 58 22.37 26.33 40.11
#